data_AF-A0A3D1H0G6-F1
#
_entry.id   AF-A0A3D1H0G6-F1
#
_cell.length_a   1.000
_cell.length_b   1.000
_cell.length_c   1.000
_cell.angle_alpha   90.00
_cell.angle_beta   90.00
_cell.angle_gamma   90.00
#
_symmetry.space_group_name_H-M   'P 1'
#
loop_
_entity.id
_entity.type
_entity.pdbx_description
1 polymer ?
#
loop_
_entity_poly.entity_id
_entity_poly.type
_entity_poly.pdbx_seq_one_letter_code
_entity_poly.pdbx_strand_id
1 'polypeptide(L)'
;MINRDLIRRKIVQLTYAYYQNGNRNMDNAEKELFFSLSKAYDLYNYQLQLIVEITKEARKRYDLEVTRVQREGGDAPSQKFAFNRFAVQLEENKMLGEWIEAKNSSWDDDIEVVRRVYTAVVESDIYQEYMNAEEDSYDADREVWRKLYKNIVMNSEDIEAMLEEKSLYWNDDKDIIDTFVLKTIKRFDPANKANQELLPEYKDMEDREFARKLFRATILNADEYQKYMGRISRNWDFSRLAYMDMVIMQIAIAELVNFPGIPATVTINEYVELSKIYSTPRSGGYVNGMLDGIARSLIETGVIMKELPERPHREQNVQRRAGRGGFGVHSGAREGQQRRQRIGQPRYHNNNGWNDNNGYQNDQPSYDQPSYDQPAEPTAQDNAAEEEK
;
A
#
# COMPACT_ATOMS: atom_id res chain seq x y z
N MET A 1 5.45 1.68 -14.49
CA MET A 1 5.17 1.11 -13.16
C MET A 1 4.89 2.28 -12.26
N ILE A 2 5.85 3.20 -12.15
CA ILE A 2 5.66 4.52 -11.53
C ILE A 2 4.41 5.17 -12.14
N ASN A 3 3.46 5.44 -11.26
CA ASN A 3 2.18 6.09 -11.56
C ASN A 3 2.03 7.31 -10.64
N ARG A 4 0.95 8.07 -10.83
CA ARG A 4 0.68 9.29 -10.05
C ARG A 4 0.52 9.04 -8.54
N ASP A 5 0.01 7.89 -8.11
CA ASP A 5 -0.11 7.55 -6.68
C ASP A 5 1.26 7.42 -6.02
N LEU A 6 2.15 6.59 -6.59
CA LEU A 6 3.53 6.46 -6.09
C LEU A 6 4.28 7.80 -6.11
N ILE A 7 4.11 8.59 -7.17
CA ILE A 7 4.72 9.92 -7.27
C ILE A 7 4.25 10.84 -6.14
N ARG A 8 2.95 10.88 -5.84
CA ARG A 8 2.42 11.73 -4.76
C ARG A 8 2.98 11.32 -3.41
N ARG A 9 3.09 10.01 -3.13
CA ARG A 9 3.69 9.49 -1.90
C ARG A 9 5.15 9.91 -1.73
N LYS A 10 5.96 9.73 -2.78
CA LYS A 10 7.35 10.19 -2.78
C LYS A 10 7.46 11.70 -2.57
N ILE A 11 6.57 12.48 -3.18
CA ILE A 11 6.53 13.93 -2.99
C ILE A 11 6.15 14.29 -1.55
N VAL A 12 5.22 13.59 -0.90
CA VAL A 12 4.90 13.81 0.53
C VAL A 12 6.14 13.58 1.40
N GLN A 13 6.77 12.41 1.28
CA GLN A 13 7.96 12.04 2.06
C GLN A 13 9.10 13.04 1.86
N LEU A 14 9.41 13.39 0.61
CA LEU A 14 10.54 14.26 0.30
C LEU A 14 10.27 15.72 0.59
N THR A 15 9.02 16.17 0.48
CA THR A 15 8.65 17.54 0.90
C THR A 15 8.78 17.65 2.42
N TYR A 16 8.33 16.64 3.17
CA TYR A 16 8.52 16.58 4.61
C TYR A 16 10.01 16.61 4.98
N ALA A 17 10.81 15.71 4.39
CA ALA A 17 12.24 15.64 4.62
C ALA A 17 12.96 16.95 4.24
N TYR A 18 12.58 17.57 3.11
CA TYR A 18 13.13 18.85 2.66
C TYR A 18 12.94 19.96 3.69
N TYR A 19 11.79 20.00 4.37
CA TYR A 19 11.55 21.02 5.39
C TYR A 19 12.20 20.73 6.75
N GLN A 20 12.38 19.45 7.09
CA GLN A 20 13.13 19.04 8.28
C GLN A 20 14.63 19.25 8.12
N ASN A 21 15.15 19.07 6.90
CA ASN A 21 16.55 19.26 6.59
C ASN A 21 16.87 20.76 6.45
N GLY A 22 17.81 21.26 7.27
CA GLY A 22 18.18 22.68 7.28
C GLY A 22 18.80 23.18 5.96
N ASN A 23 19.32 22.29 5.13
CA ASN A 23 19.94 22.62 3.84
C ASN A 23 18.93 22.50 2.70
N ARG A 24 18.12 23.55 2.53
CA ARG A 24 16.98 23.67 1.59
C ARG A 24 17.39 23.80 0.11
N ASN A 25 18.28 22.94 -0.38
CA ASN A 25 18.73 22.95 -1.77
C ASN A 25 17.73 22.22 -2.69
N MET A 26 17.12 22.95 -3.61
CA MET A 26 16.08 22.43 -4.50
C MET A 26 16.61 21.42 -5.53
N ASP A 27 17.79 21.66 -6.11
CA ASP A 27 18.36 20.76 -7.12
C ASP A 27 18.71 19.40 -6.52
N ASN A 28 19.22 19.40 -5.29
CA ASN A 28 19.48 18.16 -4.55
C ASN A 28 18.17 17.43 -4.21
N ALA A 29 17.15 18.15 -3.76
CA ALA A 29 15.85 17.57 -3.44
C ALA A 29 15.17 16.95 -4.68
N GLU A 30 15.30 17.57 -5.85
CA GLU A 30 14.77 16.99 -7.10
C GLU A 30 15.55 15.75 -7.54
N LYS A 31 16.88 15.76 -7.43
CA LYS A 31 17.70 14.56 -7.69
C LYS A 31 17.28 13.42 -6.78
N GLU A 32 17.03 13.73 -5.50
CA GLU A 32 16.55 12.77 -4.51
C GLU A 32 15.17 12.18 -4.87
N LEU A 33 14.26 13.02 -5.39
CA LEU A 33 12.96 12.54 -5.91
C LEU A 33 13.14 11.50 -7.00
N PHE A 34 13.93 11.79 -8.02
CA PHE A 34 14.13 10.84 -9.11
C PHE A 34 14.90 9.60 -8.68
N PHE A 35 15.84 9.74 -7.74
CA PHE A 35 16.55 8.61 -7.17
C PHE A 35 15.61 7.69 -6.40
N SER A 36 14.77 8.23 -5.51
CA SER A 36 13.79 7.45 -4.74
C SER A 36 12.76 6.75 -5.64
N LEU A 37 12.30 7.39 -6.71
CA LEU A 37 11.42 6.80 -7.71
C LEU A 37 12.10 5.64 -8.45
N SER A 38 13.37 5.81 -8.81
CA SER A 38 14.16 4.74 -9.43
C SER A 38 14.39 3.56 -8.47
N LYS A 39 14.59 3.85 -7.17
CA LYS A 39 14.67 2.81 -6.13
C LYS A 39 13.39 2.01 -5.99
N ALA A 40 12.22 2.62 -6.16
CA ALA A 40 10.95 1.90 -6.19
C ALA A 40 10.87 0.92 -7.38
N TYR A 41 11.43 1.29 -8.54
CA TYR A 41 11.53 0.40 -9.69
C TYR A 41 12.57 -0.71 -9.50
N ASP A 42 13.68 -0.42 -8.82
CA ASP A 42 14.63 -1.46 -8.40
C ASP A 42 13.93 -2.48 -7.48
N LEU A 43 13.11 -2.03 -6.52
CA LEU A 43 12.34 -2.94 -5.65
C LEU A 43 11.41 -3.86 -6.45
N TYR A 44 10.72 -3.32 -7.47
CA TYR A 44 9.84 -4.12 -8.33
C TYR A 44 10.57 -5.28 -9.00
N ASN A 45 11.74 -5.02 -9.60
CA ASN A 45 12.53 -6.07 -10.25
C ASN A 45 13.15 -7.03 -9.22
N TYR A 46 13.58 -6.51 -8.06
CA TYR A 46 14.11 -7.32 -6.97
C TYR A 46 13.09 -8.33 -6.43
N GLN A 47 11.82 -7.92 -6.31
CA GLN A 47 10.73 -8.81 -5.90
C GLN A 47 10.31 -9.81 -6.98
N LEU A 48 10.47 -9.47 -8.27
CA LEU A 48 10.32 -10.46 -9.35
C LEU A 48 11.46 -11.48 -9.32
N GLN A 49 12.70 -11.04 -9.08
CA GLN A 49 13.85 -11.93 -8.91
C GLN A 49 13.62 -12.90 -7.73
N LEU A 50 13.00 -12.46 -6.63
CA LEU A 50 12.69 -13.35 -5.50
C LEU A 50 11.87 -14.59 -5.91
N ILE A 51 10.90 -14.44 -6.81
CA ILE A 51 10.11 -15.58 -7.33
C ILE A 51 11.02 -16.62 -8.00
N VAL A 52 11.98 -16.14 -8.79
CA VAL A 52 12.97 -16.97 -9.47
C VAL A 52 13.85 -17.68 -8.44
N GLU A 53 14.32 -16.98 -7.41
CA GLU A 53 15.21 -17.54 -6.39
C GLU A 53 14.51 -18.58 -5.51
N ILE A 54 13.24 -18.37 -5.14
CA ILE A 54 12.43 -19.39 -4.45
C ILE A 54 12.26 -20.63 -5.33
N THR A 55 12.06 -20.46 -6.64
CA THR A 55 11.92 -21.59 -7.58
C THR A 55 13.26 -22.32 -7.79
N LYS A 56 14.38 -21.60 -7.79
CA LYS A 56 15.73 -22.21 -7.81
C LYS A 56 15.98 -23.05 -6.56
N GLU A 57 15.60 -22.56 -5.38
CA GLU A 57 15.66 -23.34 -4.14
C GLU A 57 14.76 -24.57 -4.24
N ALA A 58 13.56 -24.45 -4.82
CA ALA A 58 12.68 -25.61 -5.08
C ALA A 58 13.34 -26.66 -5.98
N ARG A 59 14.02 -26.26 -7.08
CA ARG A 59 14.77 -27.18 -7.95
C ARG A 59 15.90 -27.88 -7.21
N LYS A 60 16.66 -27.14 -6.41
CA LYS A 60 17.72 -27.72 -5.57
C LYS A 60 17.18 -28.79 -4.63
N ARG A 61 16.02 -28.55 -4.00
CA ARG A 61 15.36 -29.52 -3.11
C ARG A 61 14.86 -30.75 -3.88
N TYR A 62 14.28 -30.53 -5.05
CA TYR A 62 13.87 -31.60 -5.96
C TYR A 62 15.05 -32.49 -6.36
N ASP A 63 16.19 -31.93 -6.77
CA ASP A 63 17.37 -32.70 -7.20
C ASP A 63 17.96 -33.57 -6.06
N LEU A 64 17.96 -33.02 -4.83
CA LEU A 64 18.35 -33.76 -3.64
C LEU A 64 17.40 -34.93 -3.37
N GLU A 65 16.09 -34.72 -3.50
CA GLU A 65 15.08 -35.75 -3.30
C GLU A 65 15.14 -36.85 -4.37
N VAL A 66 15.37 -36.49 -5.64
CA VAL A 66 15.63 -37.46 -6.71
C VAL A 66 16.83 -38.33 -6.37
N THR A 67 17.92 -37.72 -5.92
CA THR A 67 19.14 -38.43 -5.54
C THR A 67 18.88 -39.38 -4.35
N ARG A 68 18.06 -38.95 -3.38
CA ARG A 68 17.66 -39.78 -2.23
C ARG A 68 16.84 -40.99 -2.67
N VAL A 69 15.78 -40.79 -3.46
CA VAL A 69 14.91 -41.85 -3.99
C VAL A 69 15.69 -42.84 -4.86
N GLN A 70 16.66 -42.37 -5.65
CA GLN A 70 17.53 -43.26 -6.44
C GLN A 70 18.39 -44.19 -5.57
N ARG A 71 18.79 -43.74 -4.37
CA ARG A 71 19.63 -44.51 -3.44
C ARG A 71 18.82 -45.42 -2.54
N GLU A 72 17.70 -44.92 -2.01
CA GLU A 72 16.91 -45.55 -0.94
C GLU A 72 15.69 -46.31 -1.49
N GLY A 73 15.32 -46.08 -2.75
CA GLY A 73 14.06 -46.54 -3.34
C GLY A 73 12.87 -45.66 -2.95
N GLY A 74 11.81 -45.70 -3.76
CA GLY A 74 10.60 -44.91 -3.57
C GLY A 74 10.02 -44.39 -4.89
N ASP A 75 8.94 -43.62 -4.80
CA ASP A 75 8.33 -42.96 -5.95
C ASP A 75 9.11 -41.71 -6.34
N ALA A 76 9.19 -41.42 -7.63
CA ALA A 76 9.86 -40.22 -8.12
C ALA A 76 9.14 -38.96 -7.62
N PRO A 77 9.87 -37.96 -7.09
CA PRO A 77 9.25 -36.72 -6.63
C PRO A 77 8.61 -35.96 -7.81
N SER A 78 7.57 -35.18 -7.52
CA SER A 78 6.92 -34.35 -8.54
C SER A 78 7.80 -33.16 -8.93
N GLN A 79 7.94 -32.94 -10.24
CA GLN A 79 8.65 -31.81 -10.83
C GLN A 79 7.80 -30.52 -10.89
N LYS A 80 6.48 -30.61 -10.60
CA LYS A 80 5.47 -29.62 -10.96
C LYS A 80 5.76 -28.20 -10.46
N PHE A 81 6.27 -28.05 -9.23
CA PHE A 81 6.63 -26.74 -8.70
C PHE A 81 8.07 -26.34 -9.04
N ALA A 82 9.02 -27.29 -8.95
CA ALA A 82 10.43 -27.08 -9.26
C ALA A 82 10.63 -26.54 -10.69
N PHE A 83 9.82 -27.00 -11.65
CA PHE A 83 9.85 -26.55 -13.04
C PHE A 83 8.58 -25.81 -13.46
N ASN A 84 7.99 -25.05 -12.52
CA ASN A 84 6.81 -24.23 -12.78
C ASN A 84 7.06 -23.32 -14.01
N ARG A 85 6.22 -23.45 -15.04
CA ARG A 85 6.43 -22.85 -16.37
C ARG A 85 6.40 -21.33 -16.35
N PHE A 86 5.60 -20.73 -15.46
CA PHE A 86 5.60 -19.27 -15.27
C PHE A 86 6.93 -18.79 -14.66
N ALA A 87 7.41 -19.46 -13.60
CA ALA A 87 8.66 -19.08 -12.96
C ALA A 87 9.88 -19.29 -13.86
N VAL A 88 9.91 -20.37 -14.66
CA VAL A 88 10.93 -20.58 -15.68
C VAL A 88 10.90 -19.48 -16.74
N GLN A 89 9.71 -19.09 -17.22
CA GLN A 89 9.61 -17.97 -18.16
C GLN A 89 10.08 -16.64 -17.55
N LEU A 90 9.82 -16.41 -16.25
CA LEU A 90 10.30 -15.23 -15.54
C LEU A 90 11.83 -15.25 -15.37
N GLU A 91 12.42 -16.41 -15.07
CA GLU A 91 13.86 -16.62 -14.99
C GLU A 91 14.56 -16.33 -16.33
N GLU A 92 13.97 -16.75 -17.45
CA GLU A 92 14.49 -16.52 -18.79
C GLU A 92 14.15 -15.12 -19.34
N ASN A 93 13.44 -14.29 -18.58
CA ASN A 93 12.98 -12.99 -19.04
C ASN A 93 14.15 -12.04 -19.35
N LYS A 94 14.20 -11.51 -20.57
CA LYS A 94 15.30 -10.64 -21.01
C LYS A 94 15.41 -9.34 -20.21
N MET A 95 14.29 -8.67 -19.95
CA MET A 95 14.29 -7.39 -19.22
C MET A 95 14.73 -7.59 -17.77
N LEU A 96 14.29 -8.68 -17.13
CA LEU A 96 14.73 -9.01 -15.77
C LEU A 96 16.22 -9.35 -15.76
N GLY A 97 16.69 -10.19 -16.69
CA GLY A 97 18.09 -10.59 -16.82
C GLY A 97 19.02 -9.38 -17.05
N GLU A 98 18.64 -8.48 -17.97
CA GLU A 98 19.37 -7.23 -18.23
C GLU A 98 19.45 -6.34 -16.98
N TRP A 99 18.35 -6.24 -16.20
CA TRP A 99 18.36 -5.47 -14.95
C TRP A 99 19.23 -6.13 -13.88
N ILE A 100 19.16 -7.46 -13.72
CA ILE A 100 19.98 -8.23 -12.77
C ILE A 100 21.47 -8.01 -13.06
N GLU A 101 21.88 -8.10 -14.32
CA GLU A 101 23.26 -7.86 -14.73
C GLU A 101 23.67 -6.40 -14.48
N ALA A 102 22.84 -5.44 -14.92
CA ALA A 102 23.14 -4.01 -14.78
C ALA A 102 23.25 -3.55 -13.31
N LYS A 103 22.50 -4.17 -12.40
CA LYS A 103 22.50 -3.85 -10.97
C LYS A 103 23.42 -4.75 -10.14
N ASN A 104 24.00 -5.78 -10.77
CA ASN A 104 24.69 -6.87 -10.07
C ASN A 104 23.84 -7.43 -8.91
N SER A 105 22.55 -7.65 -9.18
CA SER A 105 21.56 -8.03 -8.16
C SER A 105 21.64 -9.52 -7.84
N SER A 106 21.82 -9.86 -6.57
CA SER A 106 21.78 -11.24 -6.09
C SER A 106 21.00 -11.34 -4.77
N TRP A 107 20.54 -12.56 -4.47
CA TRP A 107 19.98 -12.98 -3.19
C TRP A 107 20.93 -13.91 -2.42
N ASP A 108 22.19 -14.07 -2.87
CA ASP A 108 23.15 -14.99 -2.23
C ASP A 108 23.42 -14.63 -0.76
N ASP A 109 23.56 -13.33 -0.47
CA ASP A 109 23.76 -12.82 0.90
C ASP A 109 22.50 -13.00 1.77
N ASP A 110 21.32 -13.08 1.13
CA ASP A 110 20.00 -13.17 1.76
C ASP A 110 19.38 -14.58 1.58
N ILE A 111 20.18 -15.60 1.27
CA ILE A 111 19.69 -16.93 0.89
C ILE A 111 18.88 -17.61 2.00
N GLU A 112 19.15 -17.29 3.26
CA GLU A 112 18.38 -17.82 4.39
C GLU A 112 16.94 -17.28 4.39
N VAL A 113 16.72 -16.04 3.94
CA VAL A 113 15.37 -15.49 3.75
C VAL A 113 14.64 -16.28 2.66
N VAL A 114 15.29 -16.52 1.52
CA VAL A 114 14.73 -17.32 0.42
C VAL A 114 14.34 -18.72 0.91
N ARG A 115 15.20 -19.37 1.70
CA ARG A 115 14.93 -20.70 2.29
C ARG A 115 13.73 -20.68 3.24
N ARG A 116 13.63 -19.69 4.12
CA ARG A 116 12.48 -19.56 5.04
C ARG A 116 11.18 -19.33 4.29
N VAL A 117 11.19 -18.47 3.27
CA VAL A 117 10.02 -18.22 2.41
C VAL A 117 9.64 -19.48 1.63
N TYR A 118 10.61 -20.22 1.08
CA TYR A 118 10.36 -21.50 0.42
C TYR A 118 9.72 -22.52 1.38
N THR A 119 10.21 -22.64 2.61
CA THR A 119 9.59 -23.50 3.63
C THR A 119 8.14 -23.11 3.86
N ALA A 120 7.85 -21.82 4.06
CA ALA A 120 6.48 -21.33 4.22
C ALA A 120 5.60 -21.61 2.99
N VAL A 121 6.17 -21.54 1.78
CA VAL A 121 5.47 -21.94 0.54
C VAL A 121 5.07 -23.41 0.61
N VAL A 122 6.00 -24.32 0.87
CA VAL A 122 5.73 -25.77 0.88
C VAL A 122 4.75 -26.17 1.99
N GLU A 123 4.79 -25.50 3.14
CA GLU A 123 3.88 -25.74 4.27
C GLU A 123 2.48 -25.17 4.05
N SER A 124 2.27 -24.32 3.04
CA SER A 124 0.97 -23.68 2.79
C SER A 124 -0.05 -24.60 2.12
N ASP A 125 -1.32 -24.44 2.49
CA ASP A 125 -2.44 -25.11 1.82
C ASP A 125 -2.47 -24.80 0.31
N ILE A 126 -2.09 -23.59 -0.08
CA ILE A 126 -2.02 -23.15 -1.48
C ILE A 126 -1.08 -24.05 -2.30
N TYR A 127 0.09 -24.37 -1.75
CA TYR A 127 1.05 -25.26 -2.39
C TYR A 127 0.54 -26.69 -2.43
N GLN A 128 0.01 -27.20 -1.31
CA GLN A 128 -0.52 -28.56 -1.24
C GLN A 128 -1.68 -28.78 -2.21
N GLU A 129 -2.62 -27.83 -2.30
CA GLU A 129 -3.71 -27.85 -3.30
C GLU A 129 -3.17 -27.87 -4.72
N TYR A 130 -2.19 -27.02 -5.05
CA TYR A 130 -1.57 -26.98 -6.38
C TYR A 130 -0.87 -28.29 -6.74
N MET A 131 -0.13 -28.89 -5.80
CA MET A 131 0.60 -30.14 -6.02
C MET A 131 -0.35 -31.32 -6.21
N ASN A 132 -1.51 -31.32 -5.53
CA ASN A 132 -2.52 -32.37 -5.63
C ASN A 132 -3.53 -32.17 -6.77
N ALA A 133 -3.57 -30.99 -7.38
CA ALA A 133 -4.49 -30.70 -8.48
C ALA A 133 -4.14 -31.50 -9.74
N GLU A 134 -5.16 -32.10 -10.38
CA GLU A 134 -5.05 -32.75 -11.69
C GLU A 134 -4.70 -31.76 -12.80
N GLU A 135 -5.06 -30.48 -12.63
CA GLU A 135 -4.74 -29.44 -13.60
C GLU A 135 -3.23 -29.19 -13.65
N ASP A 136 -2.65 -29.38 -14.85
CA ASP A 136 -1.24 -29.15 -15.15
C ASP A 136 -1.11 -28.21 -16.36
N SER A 137 -1.46 -26.93 -16.13
CA SER A 137 -1.49 -25.89 -17.15
C SER A 137 -0.59 -24.71 -16.78
N TYR A 138 -0.13 -23.96 -17.79
CA TYR A 138 0.60 -22.71 -17.56
C TYR A 138 -0.22 -21.72 -16.71
N ASP A 139 -1.55 -21.72 -16.89
CA ASP A 139 -2.44 -20.87 -16.10
C ASP A 139 -2.48 -21.29 -14.63
N ALA A 140 -2.50 -22.59 -14.34
CA ALA A 140 -2.38 -23.10 -12.97
C ALA A 140 -1.04 -22.70 -12.34
N ASP A 141 0.06 -22.83 -13.09
CA ASP A 141 1.42 -22.46 -12.66
C ASP A 141 1.54 -20.97 -12.31
N ARG A 142 0.95 -20.11 -13.15
CA ARG A 142 0.92 -18.65 -12.95
C ARG A 142 0.01 -18.28 -11.78
N GLU A 143 -1.15 -18.92 -11.67
CA GLU A 143 -2.13 -18.63 -10.64
C GLU A 143 -1.65 -19.06 -9.25
N VAL A 144 -0.95 -20.21 -9.12
CA VAL A 144 -0.35 -20.59 -7.84
C VAL A 144 0.67 -19.56 -7.39
N TRP A 145 1.55 -19.07 -8.27
CA TRP A 145 2.51 -18.03 -7.93
C TRP A 145 1.84 -16.73 -7.52
N ARG A 146 0.75 -16.35 -8.18
CA ARG A 146 -0.05 -15.20 -7.76
C ARG A 146 -0.59 -15.35 -6.35
N LYS A 147 -1.08 -16.54 -5.98
CA LYS A 147 -1.61 -16.84 -4.64
C LYS A 147 -0.49 -16.91 -3.60
N LEU A 148 0.62 -17.58 -3.89
CA LEU A 148 1.78 -17.68 -3.01
C LEU A 148 2.38 -16.31 -2.74
N TYR A 149 2.59 -15.49 -3.78
CA TYR A 149 3.09 -14.14 -3.60
C TYR A 149 2.16 -13.32 -2.71
N LYS A 150 0.85 -13.33 -3.00
CA LYS A 150 -0.14 -12.55 -2.25
C LYS A 150 -0.24 -12.92 -0.77
N ASN A 151 -0.19 -14.22 -0.46
CA ASN A 151 -0.49 -14.68 0.90
C ASN A 151 0.76 -14.92 1.75
N ILE A 152 1.90 -15.15 1.12
CA ILE A 152 3.15 -15.50 1.81
C ILE A 152 4.17 -14.38 1.65
N VAL A 153 4.58 -14.06 0.43
CA VAL A 153 5.63 -13.06 0.16
C VAL A 153 5.23 -11.67 0.65
N MET A 154 4.01 -11.24 0.35
CA MET A 154 3.53 -9.91 0.76
C MET A 154 3.48 -9.72 2.28
N ASN A 155 3.23 -10.81 3.03
CA ASN A 155 3.03 -10.78 4.48
C ASN A 155 4.23 -11.36 5.26
N SER A 156 5.38 -11.51 4.62
CA SER A 156 6.57 -12.10 5.25
C SER A 156 7.35 -11.02 6.03
N GLU A 157 7.33 -11.14 7.36
CA GLU A 157 8.11 -10.27 8.26
C GLU A 157 9.62 -10.39 7.99
N ASP A 158 10.10 -11.58 7.61
CA ASP A 158 11.50 -11.81 7.21
C ASP A 158 11.90 -10.96 5.99
N ILE A 159 11.03 -10.90 4.98
CA ILE A 159 11.27 -10.09 3.77
C ILE A 159 11.21 -8.62 4.13
N GLU A 160 10.23 -8.21 4.94
CA GLU A 160 10.08 -6.82 5.37
C GLU A 160 11.35 -6.35 6.07
N ALA A 161 11.77 -7.04 7.15
CA ALA A 161 12.98 -6.71 7.90
C ALA A 161 14.24 -6.66 7.03
N MET A 162 14.41 -7.62 6.12
CA MET A 162 15.56 -7.65 5.20
C MET A 162 15.52 -6.48 4.20
N LEU A 163 14.35 -6.12 3.66
CA LEU A 163 14.22 -4.95 2.78
C LEU A 163 14.53 -3.65 3.52
N GLU A 164 14.14 -3.54 4.79
CA GLU A 164 14.43 -2.37 5.63
C GLU A 164 15.93 -2.17 5.85
N GLU A 165 16.66 -3.24 6.12
CA GLU A 165 18.12 -3.20 6.25
C GLU A 165 18.80 -2.85 4.92
N LYS A 166 18.27 -3.38 3.80
CA LYS A 166 18.89 -3.25 2.48
C LYS A 166 18.71 -1.86 1.87
N SER A 167 17.58 -1.19 2.11
CA SER A 167 17.35 0.14 1.56
C SER A 167 16.33 0.97 2.32
N LEU A 168 16.76 2.14 2.81
CA LEU A 168 15.89 3.17 3.39
C LEU A 168 14.78 3.68 2.45
N TYR A 169 14.88 3.41 1.14
CA TYR A 169 13.89 3.86 0.15
C TYR A 169 12.73 2.88 -0.06
N TRP A 170 12.87 1.63 0.39
CA TRP A 170 11.97 0.53 0.02
C TRP A 170 10.82 0.32 0.99
N ASN A 171 11.00 0.66 2.28
CA ASN A 171 10.07 0.33 3.36
C ASN A 171 8.64 0.82 3.03
N ASP A 172 8.51 2.09 2.66
CA ASP A 172 7.20 2.70 2.42
C ASP A 172 6.61 2.40 1.03
N ASP A 173 7.37 1.75 0.14
CA ASP A 173 6.95 1.48 -1.23
C ASP A 173 6.41 0.07 -1.43
N LYS A 174 6.79 -0.86 -0.54
CA LYS A 174 6.57 -2.30 -0.71
C LYS A 174 5.11 -2.62 -1.05
N ASP A 175 4.16 -2.08 -0.30
CA ASP A 175 2.73 -2.31 -0.50
C ASP A 175 2.27 -1.99 -1.93
N ILE A 176 2.72 -0.85 -2.47
CA ILE A 176 2.37 -0.45 -3.84
C ILE A 176 3.11 -1.32 -4.85
N ILE A 177 4.40 -1.58 -4.63
CA ILE A 177 5.18 -2.41 -5.52
C ILE A 177 4.62 -3.82 -5.62
N ASP A 178 4.12 -4.38 -4.52
CA ASP A 178 3.46 -5.68 -4.50
C ASP A 178 2.23 -5.72 -5.41
N THR A 179 1.46 -4.63 -5.47
CA THR A 179 0.34 -4.54 -6.42
C THR A 179 0.80 -4.62 -7.88
N PHE A 180 1.97 -4.06 -8.20
CA PHE A 180 2.56 -4.11 -9.53
C PHE A 180 3.16 -5.47 -9.84
N VAL A 181 3.76 -6.14 -8.87
CA VAL A 181 4.24 -7.53 -9.02
C VAL A 181 3.07 -8.46 -9.29
N LEU A 182 2.00 -8.40 -8.49
CA LEU A 182 0.78 -9.19 -8.73
C LEU A 182 0.15 -8.90 -10.10
N LYS A 183 0.14 -7.63 -10.52
CA LYS A 183 -0.33 -7.24 -11.86
C LYS A 183 0.54 -7.80 -12.97
N THR A 184 1.85 -7.89 -12.73
CA THR A 184 2.82 -8.45 -13.67
C THR A 184 2.61 -9.94 -13.82
N ILE A 185 2.54 -10.69 -12.70
CA ILE A 185 2.26 -12.14 -12.71
C ILE A 185 1.03 -12.43 -13.58
N LYS A 186 -0.08 -11.71 -13.37
CA LYS A 186 -1.33 -11.91 -14.14
C LYS A 186 -1.22 -11.64 -15.64
N ARG A 187 -0.24 -10.84 -16.08
CA ARG A 187 -0.10 -10.39 -17.48
C ARG A 187 0.78 -11.28 -18.33
N PHE A 188 1.53 -12.20 -17.71
CA PHE A 188 2.40 -13.11 -18.43
C PHE A 188 1.61 -13.98 -19.41
N ASP A 189 2.08 -14.05 -20.64
CA ASP A 189 1.53 -14.87 -21.70
C ASP A 189 2.62 -15.86 -22.18
N PRO A 190 2.35 -17.18 -22.19
CA PRO A 190 3.32 -18.18 -22.63
C PRO A 190 3.77 -17.98 -24.08
N ALA A 191 2.97 -17.31 -24.93
CA ALA A 191 3.35 -17.01 -26.31
C ALA A 191 4.57 -16.09 -26.42
N ASN A 192 4.77 -15.21 -25.43
CA ASN A 192 5.86 -14.24 -25.44
C ASN A 192 7.22 -14.82 -25.00
N LYS A 193 7.22 -15.97 -24.32
CA LYS A 193 8.44 -16.64 -23.81
C LYS A 193 9.34 -15.64 -23.05
N ALA A 194 10.66 -15.72 -23.25
CA ALA A 194 11.66 -14.79 -22.72
C ALA A 194 11.46 -13.31 -23.10
N ASN A 195 10.67 -13.01 -24.14
CA ASN A 195 10.39 -11.64 -24.57
C ASN A 195 9.15 -11.02 -23.90
N GLN A 196 8.57 -11.68 -22.89
CA GLN A 196 7.46 -11.12 -22.13
C GLN A 196 7.85 -9.75 -21.55
N GLU A 197 7.11 -8.71 -21.92
CA GLU A 197 7.39 -7.36 -21.40
C GLU A 197 7.06 -7.28 -19.90
N LEU A 198 7.99 -6.69 -19.13
CA LEU A 198 7.75 -6.24 -17.76
C LEU A 198 7.18 -4.82 -17.77
N LEU A 199 6.68 -4.36 -16.62
CA LEU A 199 6.20 -2.99 -16.51
C LEU A 199 7.40 -2.04 -16.68
N PRO A 200 7.37 -1.07 -17.62
CA PRO A 200 8.45 -0.10 -17.75
C PRO A 200 8.53 0.77 -16.50
N GLU A 201 9.67 1.39 -16.20
CA GLU A 201 9.86 2.27 -15.03
C GLU A 201 8.75 3.34 -14.97
N TYR A 202 8.67 4.17 -16.01
CA TYR A 202 7.58 5.11 -16.23
C TYR A 202 6.60 4.57 -17.27
N LYS A 203 5.29 4.82 -17.08
CA LYS A 203 4.30 4.49 -18.11
C LYS A 203 4.52 5.32 -19.37
N ASP A 204 4.80 6.60 -19.19
CA ASP A 204 5.08 7.59 -20.22
C ASP A 204 5.93 8.74 -19.62
N MET A 205 6.43 9.62 -20.49
CA MET A 205 7.23 10.79 -20.06
C MET A 205 6.39 11.80 -19.28
N GLU A 206 5.05 11.78 -19.41
CA GLU A 206 4.17 12.71 -18.69
C GLU A 206 4.20 12.47 -17.19
N ASP A 207 4.27 11.21 -16.74
CA ASP A 207 4.39 10.89 -15.30
C ASP A 207 5.72 11.42 -14.71
N ARG A 208 6.82 11.35 -15.48
CA ARG A 208 8.11 11.90 -15.05
C ARG A 208 8.07 13.43 -14.95
N GLU A 209 7.43 14.09 -15.91
CA GLU A 209 7.24 15.54 -15.90
C GLU A 209 6.27 15.99 -14.81
N PHE A 210 5.22 15.20 -14.56
CA PHE A 210 4.28 15.40 -13.46
C PHE A 210 5.02 15.40 -12.11
N ALA A 211 5.89 14.41 -11.86
CA ALA A 211 6.71 14.34 -10.65
C ALA A 211 7.56 15.61 -10.46
N ARG A 212 8.32 16.01 -11.49
CA ARG A 212 9.14 17.23 -11.44
C ARG A 212 8.30 18.47 -11.16
N LYS A 213 7.23 18.66 -11.94
CA LYS A 213 6.42 19.87 -11.91
C LYS A 213 5.70 19.99 -10.57
N LEU A 214 5.12 18.91 -10.06
CA LEU A 214 4.39 18.91 -8.80
C LEU A 214 5.34 19.18 -7.63
N PHE A 215 6.50 18.53 -7.59
CA PHE A 215 7.49 18.74 -6.54
C PHE A 215 8.03 20.17 -6.54
N ARG A 216 8.43 20.70 -7.71
CA ARG A 216 8.85 22.09 -7.86
C ARG A 216 7.77 23.08 -7.46
N ALA A 217 6.56 22.89 -7.96
CA ALA A 217 5.45 23.79 -7.64
C ALA A 217 5.12 23.77 -6.15
N THR A 218 5.22 22.61 -5.49
CA THR A 218 5.01 22.47 -4.04
C THR A 218 5.98 23.34 -3.25
N ILE A 219 7.28 23.24 -3.54
CA ILE A 219 8.32 23.91 -2.75
C ILE A 219 8.40 25.41 -3.10
N LEU A 220 8.43 25.75 -4.39
CA LEU A 220 8.69 27.13 -4.84
C LEU A 220 7.54 28.09 -4.52
N ASN A 221 6.31 27.59 -4.43
CA ASN A 221 5.12 28.40 -4.16
C ASN A 221 4.56 28.18 -2.74
N ALA A 222 5.36 27.61 -1.83
CA ALA A 222 4.93 27.24 -0.47
C ALA A 222 4.25 28.40 0.28
N ASP A 223 4.85 29.59 0.25
CA ASP A 223 4.32 30.80 0.91
C ASP A 223 2.94 31.21 0.36
N GLU A 224 2.72 31.05 -0.94
CA GLU A 224 1.45 31.37 -1.58
C GLU A 224 0.37 30.36 -1.19
N TYR A 225 0.71 29.07 -1.18
CA TYR A 225 -0.22 28.03 -0.72
C TYR A 225 -0.57 28.18 0.77
N GLN A 226 0.39 28.63 1.59
CA GLN A 226 0.13 28.96 2.99
C GLN A 226 -0.88 30.11 3.13
N LYS A 227 -0.86 31.12 2.25
CA LYS A 227 -1.90 32.16 2.24
C LYS A 227 -3.27 31.59 1.87
N TYR A 228 -3.35 30.66 0.91
CA TYR A 228 -4.62 30.01 0.56
C TYR A 228 -5.20 29.23 1.74
N MET A 229 -4.36 28.48 2.46
CA MET A 229 -4.76 27.82 3.72
C MET A 229 -5.24 28.85 4.76
N GLY A 230 -4.51 29.95 4.93
CA GLY A 230 -4.85 31.02 5.86
C GLY A 230 -6.17 31.74 5.57
N ARG A 231 -6.63 31.81 4.31
CA ARG A 231 -7.92 32.45 3.97
C ARG A 231 -9.14 31.68 4.49
N ILE A 232 -9.03 30.35 4.58
CA ILE A 232 -10.09 29.47 5.09
C ILE A 232 -10.06 29.39 6.64
N SER A 233 -9.00 29.89 7.27
CA SER A 233 -8.68 29.71 8.69
C SER A 233 -9.63 30.35 9.69
N ARG A 234 -10.54 31.24 9.26
CA ARG A 234 -11.46 31.93 10.19
C ARG A 234 -12.30 30.95 11.04
N ASN A 235 -12.47 29.71 10.59
CA ASN A 235 -13.18 28.65 11.32
C ASN A 235 -12.27 27.50 11.81
N TRP A 236 -10.96 27.55 11.57
CA TRP A 236 -10.06 26.41 11.78
C TRP A 236 -8.82 26.79 12.59
N ASP A 237 -8.60 26.07 13.69
CA ASP A 237 -7.46 26.25 14.57
C ASP A 237 -6.21 25.53 14.03
N PHE A 238 -5.34 26.28 13.33
CA PHE A 238 -4.09 25.77 12.77
C PHE A 238 -3.08 25.32 13.85
N SER A 239 -3.23 25.74 15.10
CA SER A 239 -2.34 25.32 16.18
C SER A 239 -2.50 23.83 16.54
N ARG A 240 -3.61 23.21 16.10
CA ARG A 240 -3.92 21.79 16.34
C ARG A 240 -3.54 20.89 15.18
N LEU A 241 -2.95 21.44 14.12
CA LEU A 241 -2.60 20.66 12.93
C LEU A 241 -1.31 19.90 13.11
N ALA A 242 -1.35 18.62 12.77
CA ALA A 242 -0.13 17.86 12.57
C ALA A 242 0.67 18.52 11.42
N TYR A 243 1.99 18.61 11.58
CA TYR A 243 2.85 19.17 10.54
C TYR A 243 2.71 18.42 9.21
N MET A 244 2.50 17.11 9.27
CA MET A 244 2.22 16.27 8.10
C MET A 244 0.94 16.69 7.36
N ASP A 245 -0.13 17.08 8.06
CA ASP A 245 -1.37 17.55 7.43
C ASP A 245 -1.12 18.84 6.62
N MET A 246 -0.28 19.73 7.14
CA MET A 246 0.11 20.96 6.43
C MET A 246 0.89 20.65 5.15
N VAL A 247 1.86 19.73 5.20
CA VAL A 247 2.61 19.29 4.03
C VAL A 247 1.69 18.67 2.98
N ILE A 248 0.81 17.76 3.40
CA ILE A 248 -0.15 17.10 2.51
C ILE A 248 -1.09 18.11 1.85
N MET A 249 -1.66 19.04 2.62
CA MET A 249 -2.53 20.09 2.08
C MET A 249 -1.78 21.01 1.11
N GLN A 250 -0.53 21.38 1.42
CA GLN A 250 0.29 22.20 0.53
C GLN A 250 0.51 21.53 -0.83
N ILE A 251 0.84 20.23 -0.84
CA ILE A 251 1.03 19.48 -2.09
C ILE A 251 -0.31 19.38 -2.85
N ALA A 252 -1.42 19.14 -2.15
CA ALA A 252 -2.75 19.09 -2.76
C ALA A 252 -3.12 20.41 -3.45
N ILE A 253 -2.84 21.55 -2.80
CA ILE A 253 -3.03 22.88 -3.38
C ILE A 253 -2.14 23.06 -4.60
N ALA A 254 -0.87 22.62 -4.53
CA ALA A 254 0.03 22.64 -5.68
C ALA A 254 -0.54 21.87 -6.86
N GLU A 255 -1.11 20.67 -6.63
CA GLU A 255 -1.76 19.90 -7.69
C GLU A 255 -3.02 20.59 -8.23
N LEU A 256 -3.87 21.13 -7.34
CA LEU A 256 -5.09 21.84 -7.72
C LEU A 256 -4.81 23.02 -8.65
N VAL A 257 -3.80 23.83 -8.32
CA VAL A 257 -3.44 25.06 -9.03
C VAL A 257 -2.69 24.79 -10.33
N ASN A 258 -1.75 23.86 -10.34
CA ASN A 258 -0.79 23.73 -11.43
C ASN A 258 -1.16 22.67 -12.48
N PHE A 259 -2.20 21.85 -12.21
CA PHE A 259 -2.61 20.75 -13.07
C PHE A 259 -4.09 20.86 -13.42
N PRO A 260 -4.46 21.71 -14.42
CA PRO A 260 -5.85 21.94 -14.80
C PRO A 260 -6.55 20.68 -15.32
N GLY A 261 -5.80 19.75 -15.92
CA GLY A 261 -6.34 18.48 -16.43
C GLY A 261 -6.72 17.44 -15.37
N ILE A 262 -6.46 17.70 -14.07
CA ILE A 262 -6.84 16.79 -12.98
C ILE A 262 -8.06 17.36 -12.26
N PRO A 263 -9.21 16.65 -12.21
CA PRO A 263 -10.39 17.11 -11.52
C PRO A 263 -10.13 17.38 -10.03
N ALA A 264 -10.72 18.43 -9.47
CA ALA A 264 -10.49 18.82 -8.08
C ALA A 264 -10.91 17.72 -7.09
N THR A 265 -12.00 17.01 -7.36
CA THR A 265 -12.47 15.87 -6.54
C THR A 265 -11.47 14.72 -6.49
N VAL A 266 -10.81 14.42 -7.61
CA VAL A 266 -9.77 13.40 -7.68
C VAL A 266 -8.58 13.82 -6.82
N THR A 267 -8.05 15.03 -7.03
CA THR A 267 -6.95 15.54 -6.21
C THR A 267 -7.30 15.48 -4.71
N ILE A 268 -8.47 15.98 -4.29
CA ILE A 268 -8.87 15.96 -2.87
C ILE A 268 -8.88 14.53 -2.32
N ASN A 269 -9.52 13.58 -3.01
CA ASN A 269 -9.60 12.19 -2.56
C ASN A 269 -8.22 11.55 -2.38
N GLU A 270 -7.30 11.77 -3.33
CA GLU A 270 -5.95 11.20 -3.29
C GLU A 270 -5.18 11.70 -2.05
N TYR A 271 -5.20 13.00 -1.78
CA TYR A 271 -4.50 13.55 -0.61
C TYR A 271 -5.20 13.27 0.72
N VAL A 272 -6.51 13.00 0.71
CA VAL A 272 -7.23 12.49 1.88
C VAL A 272 -6.76 11.07 2.22
N GLU A 273 -6.60 10.18 1.25
CA GLU A 273 -6.05 8.84 1.51
C GLU A 273 -4.61 8.92 2.02
N LEU A 274 -3.77 9.79 1.44
CA LEU A 274 -2.41 10.00 1.94
C LEU A 274 -2.37 10.49 3.40
N SER A 275 -3.32 11.34 3.81
CA SER A 275 -3.39 11.81 5.20
C SER A 275 -3.75 10.70 6.19
N LYS A 276 -4.49 9.68 5.77
CA LYS A 276 -4.79 8.52 6.63
C LYS A 276 -3.57 7.62 6.81
N ILE A 277 -2.68 7.59 5.81
CA ILE A 277 -1.47 6.76 5.82
C ILE A 277 -0.37 7.43 6.66
N TYR A 278 -0.10 8.72 6.43
CA TYR A 278 1.10 9.38 6.97
C TYR A 278 0.86 10.25 8.21
N SER A 279 -0.39 10.53 8.56
CA SER A 279 -0.72 11.48 9.63
C SER A 279 -1.51 10.80 10.76
N THR A 280 -2.37 11.54 11.45
CA THR A 280 -3.12 11.01 12.60
C THR A 280 -4.40 10.28 12.15
N PRO A 281 -4.96 9.38 12.99
CA PRO A 281 -6.23 8.71 12.68
C PRO A 281 -7.41 9.67 12.40
N ARG A 282 -7.33 10.92 12.86
CA ARG A 282 -8.37 11.95 12.65
C ARG A 282 -8.11 12.85 11.43
N SER A 283 -6.93 12.76 10.80
CA SER A 283 -6.50 13.67 9.74
C SER A 283 -7.34 13.57 8.47
N GLY A 284 -7.79 12.37 8.09
CA GLY A 284 -8.59 12.18 6.86
C GLY A 284 -9.84 13.06 6.77
N GLY A 285 -10.62 13.14 7.85
CA GLY A 285 -11.82 13.98 7.88
C GLY A 285 -11.51 15.47 7.88
N TYR A 286 -10.43 15.87 8.56
CA TYR A 286 -9.98 17.26 8.65
C TYR A 286 -9.44 17.76 7.31
N VAL A 287 -8.48 17.04 6.71
CA VAL A 287 -7.85 17.37 5.42
C VAL A 287 -8.92 17.44 4.34
N ASN A 288 -9.89 16.53 4.33
CA ASN A 288 -11.01 16.59 3.39
C ASN A 288 -11.82 17.89 3.51
N GLY A 289 -12.20 18.27 4.73
CA GLY A 289 -12.98 19.49 4.97
C GLY A 289 -12.22 20.77 4.60
N MET A 290 -10.92 20.82 4.90
CA MET A 290 -10.05 21.94 4.54
C MET A 290 -9.84 22.05 3.03
N LEU A 291 -9.50 20.95 2.37
CA LEU A 291 -9.26 20.96 0.93
C LEU A 291 -10.53 21.29 0.14
N ASP A 292 -11.72 20.82 0.56
CA ASP A 292 -12.98 21.24 -0.07
C ASP A 292 -13.21 22.75 0.08
N GLY A 293 -12.96 23.31 1.28
CA GLY A 293 -13.07 24.76 1.51
C GLY A 293 -12.08 25.57 0.67
N ILE A 294 -10.82 25.15 0.64
CA ILE A 294 -9.75 25.81 -0.14
C ILE A 294 -10.08 25.73 -1.63
N ALA A 295 -10.42 24.55 -2.15
CA ALA A 295 -10.71 24.37 -3.56
C ALA A 295 -11.90 25.23 -4.02
N ARG A 296 -12.96 25.36 -3.21
CA ARG A 296 -14.09 26.27 -3.50
C ARG A 296 -13.65 27.73 -3.53
N SER A 297 -12.86 28.18 -2.56
CA SER A 297 -12.35 29.56 -2.55
C SER A 297 -11.45 29.85 -3.74
N LEU A 298 -10.62 28.89 -4.17
CA LEU A 298 -9.78 29.03 -5.37
C LEU A 298 -10.62 29.16 -6.65
N ILE A 299 -11.77 28.46 -6.73
CA ILE A 299 -12.71 28.58 -7.85
C ILE A 299 -13.43 29.94 -7.80
N GLU A 300 -13.98 30.32 -6.64
CA GLU A 300 -14.70 31.58 -6.45
C GLU A 300 -13.83 32.81 -6.75
N THR A 301 -12.54 32.73 -6.42
CA THR A 301 -11.57 33.81 -6.69
C THR A 301 -10.94 33.75 -8.08
N GLY A 302 -11.30 32.76 -8.90
CA GLY A 302 -10.79 32.59 -10.26
C GLY A 302 -9.33 32.14 -10.35
N VAL A 303 -8.74 31.63 -9.27
CA VAL A 303 -7.36 31.09 -9.26
C VAL A 303 -7.30 29.78 -10.05
N ILE A 304 -8.36 28.96 -9.96
CA ILE A 304 -8.50 27.73 -10.74
C ILE A 304 -9.82 27.70 -11.49
N MET A 305 -9.80 27.17 -12.72
CA MET A 305 -10.98 26.97 -13.56
C MET A 305 -11.39 25.50 -13.51
N LYS A 306 -11.86 25.05 -12.34
CA LYS A 306 -12.30 23.66 -12.08
C LYS A 306 -13.71 23.66 -11.52
N GLU A 307 -14.40 22.53 -11.66
CA GLU A 307 -15.73 22.33 -11.07
C GLU A 307 -15.65 21.45 -9.82
N LEU A 308 -16.54 21.71 -8.86
CA LEU A 308 -16.77 20.88 -7.68
C LEU A 308 -18.26 20.59 -7.55
N PRO A 309 -18.63 19.37 -7.11
CA PRO A 309 -20.02 19.07 -6.82
C PRO A 309 -20.57 19.97 -5.72
N GLU A 310 -21.88 20.22 -5.75
CA GLU A 310 -22.56 20.91 -4.65
C GLU A 310 -22.40 20.15 -3.35
N ARG A 311 -22.29 20.88 -2.23
CA ARG A 311 -22.29 20.25 -0.92
C ARG A 311 -23.67 19.65 -0.68
N PRO A 312 -23.77 18.38 -0.25
CA PRO A 312 -25.05 17.85 0.19
C PRO A 312 -25.56 18.75 1.33
N HIS A 313 -26.73 19.37 1.14
CA HIS A 313 -27.38 20.16 2.19
C HIS A 313 -27.58 19.25 3.41
N ARG A 314 -26.86 19.53 4.51
CA ARG A 314 -27.00 18.83 5.80
C ARG A 314 -28.29 19.19 6.54
N GLU A 315 -29.20 19.94 5.92
CA GLU A 315 -30.49 20.32 6.48
C GLU A 315 -31.58 19.35 5.99
N GLN A 316 -31.91 18.35 6.83
CA GLN A 316 -33.27 17.78 7.02
C GLN A 316 -33.31 16.46 7.84
N ASN A 317 -32.18 15.94 8.34
CA ASN A 317 -32.20 14.72 9.17
C ASN A 317 -32.39 14.95 10.68
N VAL A 318 -32.49 16.21 11.13
CA VAL A 318 -32.78 16.52 12.54
C VAL A 318 -34.29 16.43 12.84
N GLN A 319 -35.19 16.80 11.90
CA GLN A 319 -36.64 16.63 12.11
C GLN A 319 -37.11 15.17 12.05
N ARG A 320 -36.43 14.27 11.33
CA ARG A 320 -36.89 12.86 11.20
C ARG A 320 -36.66 12.00 12.45
N ARG A 321 -35.76 12.40 13.36
CA ARG A 321 -35.58 11.72 14.66
C ARG A 321 -36.48 12.28 15.77
N ALA A 322 -37.01 13.48 15.63
CA ALA A 322 -37.94 14.07 16.59
C ALA A 322 -39.42 13.66 16.38
N GLY A 323 -39.76 13.02 15.27
CA GLY A 323 -41.15 12.67 14.89
C GLY A 323 -41.65 11.27 15.29
N ARG A 324 -40.85 10.42 15.94
CA ARG A 324 -41.28 9.11 16.46
C ARG A 324 -41.36 9.13 17.99
N GLY A 325 -42.19 10.01 18.52
CA GLY A 325 -42.50 10.11 19.94
C GLY A 325 -43.95 10.56 20.11
N GLY A 326 -44.89 9.83 19.52
CA GLY A 326 -46.32 10.12 19.60
C GLY A 326 -47.08 8.89 20.08
N PHE A 327 -47.49 8.93 21.34
CA PHE A 327 -48.40 7.98 21.97
C PHE A 327 -49.71 7.88 21.17
N GLY A 328 -50.17 6.65 20.93
CA GLY A 328 -51.47 6.36 20.33
C GLY A 328 -51.96 4.98 20.77
N VAL A 329 -52.77 4.97 21.83
CA VAL A 329 -53.49 3.80 22.34
C VAL A 329 -54.67 3.51 21.42
N HIS A 330 -54.78 2.31 20.83
CA HIS A 330 -56.08 1.64 20.63
C HIS A 330 -55.96 0.13 20.34
N SER A 331 -56.50 -0.62 21.30
CA SER A 331 -57.11 -1.96 21.28
C SER A 331 -57.63 -2.50 19.93
N GLY A 332 -57.46 -3.82 19.71
CA GLY A 332 -58.56 -4.65 19.18
C GLY A 332 -58.25 -5.66 18.06
N ALA A 333 -58.27 -6.94 18.45
CA ALA A 333 -58.74 -8.13 17.71
C ALA A 333 -57.89 -8.78 16.58
N ARG A 334 -57.80 -10.11 16.74
CA ARG A 334 -57.24 -11.14 15.85
C ARG A 334 -58.20 -11.44 14.70
N GLU A 335 -57.67 -11.83 13.54
CA GLU A 335 -58.05 -13.05 12.82
C GLU A 335 -57.08 -13.30 11.66
N GLY A 336 -56.68 -14.56 11.48
CA GLY A 336 -55.74 -14.97 10.44
C GLY A 336 -56.45 -15.64 9.27
N GLN A 337 -55.81 -15.68 8.10
CA GLN A 337 -55.87 -16.82 7.17
C GLN A 337 -54.87 -16.69 6.01
N GLN A 338 -54.08 -17.75 5.89
CA GLN A 338 -53.69 -18.49 4.68
C GLN A 338 -52.92 -17.84 3.51
N ARG A 339 -51.73 -18.43 3.34
CA ARG A 339 -50.83 -18.52 2.19
C ARG A 339 -51.53 -18.70 0.83
N ARG A 340 -50.98 -18.05 -0.21
CA ARG A 340 -50.80 -18.63 -1.56
C ARG A 340 -49.52 -18.11 -2.21
N GLN A 341 -48.83 -19.03 -2.89
CA GLN A 341 -47.52 -18.90 -3.54
C GLN A 341 -47.62 -18.40 -4.99
N ARG A 342 -46.42 -18.12 -5.57
CA ARG A 342 -46.03 -18.11 -7.00
C ARG A 342 -46.30 -16.79 -7.76
N ILE A 343 -45.40 -16.19 -8.56
CA ILE A 343 -44.09 -16.53 -9.16
C ILE A 343 -43.37 -15.20 -9.43
N GLY A 344 -42.05 -15.15 -9.22
CA GLY A 344 -41.18 -14.06 -9.64
C GLY A 344 -40.30 -14.44 -10.83
N GLN A 345 -39.99 -13.44 -11.66
CA GLN A 345 -38.86 -13.42 -12.61
C GLN A 345 -38.42 -11.95 -12.81
N PRO A 346 -37.18 -11.68 -13.26
CA PRO A 346 -36.13 -11.22 -12.35
C PRO A 346 -35.71 -9.75 -12.57
N ARG A 347 -35.16 -9.12 -11.52
CA ARG A 347 -34.36 -7.91 -11.63
C ARG A 347 -32.99 -8.12 -10.99
N TYR A 348 -31.97 -7.83 -11.79
CA TYR A 348 -30.55 -7.80 -11.50
C TYR A 348 -30.18 -7.33 -10.08
N HIS A 349 -29.27 -8.06 -9.42
CA HIS A 349 -28.48 -7.59 -8.28
C HIS A 349 -27.03 -7.96 -8.50
N ASN A 350 -26.16 -6.94 -8.49
CA ASN A 350 -24.72 -7.06 -8.33
C ASN A 350 -24.46 -6.97 -6.82
N ASN A 351 -24.03 -8.08 -6.22
CA ASN A 351 -23.91 -8.24 -4.77
C ASN A 351 -22.43 -8.44 -4.41
N ASN A 352 -21.81 -7.45 -3.77
CA ASN A 352 -20.57 -7.61 -3.01
C ASN A 352 -20.84 -7.20 -1.57
N GLY A 353 -20.83 -8.16 -0.65
CA GLY A 353 -20.73 -7.91 0.79
C GLY A 353 -21.57 -8.85 1.66
N TRP A 354 -20.95 -9.90 2.18
CA TRP A 354 -21.20 -10.59 3.46
C TRP A 354 -19.84 -11.23 3.81
N ASN A 355 -19.12 -10.97 4.89
CA ASN A 355 -19.46 -10.80 6.31
C ASN A 355 -20.16 -12.03 6.89
N ASP A 356 -19.35 -13.03 7.25
CA ASP A 356 -19.75 -14.11 8.14
C ASP A 356 -19.14 -13.90 9.51
N ASN A 357 -20.04 -13.83 10.50
CA ASN A 357 -19.79 -13.77 11.92
C ASN A 357 -20.13 -15.16 12.47
N ASN A 358 -19.16 -15.88 13.03
CA ASN A 358 -19.41 -17.08 13.82
C ASN A 358 -18.85 -16.86 15.24
N GLY A 359 -19.75 -16.94 16.22
CA GLY A 359 -19.45 -16.71 17.62
C GLY A 359 -18.83 -17.93 18.30
N TYR A 360 -17.82 -17.67 19.13
CA TYR A 360 -17.48 -18.49 20.26
C TYR A 360 -17.43 -17.58 21.51
N GLN A 361 -18.33 -17.86 22.44
CA GLN A 361 -18.26 -17.41 23.83
C GLN A 361 -17.02 -18.03 24.47
N ASN A 362 -16.15 -17.21 25.05
CA ASN A 362 -15.18 -17.64 26.06
C ASN A 362 -15.00 -16.52 27.08
N ASP A 363 -15.43 -16.82 28.30
CA ASP A 363 -15.12 -16.07 29.51
C ASP A 363 -13.60 -16.10 29.76
N GLN A 364 -12.99 -14.93 30.03
CA GLN A 364 -11.63 -14.85 30.57
C GLN A 364 -11.61 -14.02 31.87
N PRO A 365 -10.85 -14.47 32.88
CA PRO A 365 -10.82 -13.86 34.21
C PRO A 365 -9.98 -12.57 34.25
N SER A 366 -10.37 -11.68 35.15
CA SER A 366 -9.64 -10.47 35.55
C SER A 366 -8.28 -10.84 36.17
N TYR A 367 -7.19 -10.39 35.57
CA TYR A 367 -5.86 -10.40 36.18
C TYR A 367 -5.51 -9.00 36.68
N ASP A 368 -5.38 -8.86 38.00
CA ASP A 368 -4.79 -7.68 38.64
C ASP A 368 -3.30 -7.57 38.25
N GLN A 369 -2.89 -6.42 37.75
CA GLN A 369 -1.48 -6.10 37.51
C GLN A 369 -0.79 -5.71 38.83
N PRO A 370 0.41 -6.24 39.15
CA PRO A 370 1.18 -5.77 40.29
C PRO A 370 1.84 -4.41 40.00
N SER A 371 1.72 -3.51 40.99
CA SER A 371 2.39 -2.22 41.08
C SER A 371 3.91 -2.39 41.05
N TYR A 372 4.59 -1.82 40.05
CA TYR A 372 6.04 -1.67 40.04
C TYR A 372 6.41 -0.32 40.67
N ASP A 373 7.00 -0.36 41.87
CA ASP A 373 7.67 0.78 42.50
C ASP A 373 8.90 1.18 41.67
N GLN A 374 8.96 2.43 41.24
CA GLN A 374 10.14 3.04 40.62
C GLN A 374 11.18 3.36 41.71
N PRO A 375 12.46 2.95 41.57
CA PRO A 375 13.52 3.46 42.43
C PRO A 375 13.89 4.90 42.05
N ALA A 376 14.08 5.72 43.07
CA ALA A 376 14.38 7.16 42.99
C ALA A 376 15.73 7.45 42.30
N GLU A 377 15.76 8.54 41.53
CA GLU A 377 16.96 9.12 40.91
C GLU A 377 17.97 9.59 41.97
N PRO A 378 19.28 9.33 41.79
CA PRO A 378 20.31 9.94 42.62
C PRO A 378 20.58 11.39 42.19
N THR A 379 20.45 12.30 43.14
CA THR A 379 20.77 13.73 43.06
C THR A 379 22.24 13.98 42.72
N ALA A 380 22.47 14.86 41.75
CA ALA A 380 23.78 15.38 41.39
C ALA A 380 24.35 16.28 42.49
N GLN A 381 25.47 15.88 43.10
CA GLN A 381 26.41 16.76 43.78
C GLN A 381 27.80 16.11 43.80
N ASP A 382 28.81 16.96 43.64
CA ASP A 382 30.26 16.72 43.75
C ASP A 382 30.97 15.97 42.63
N ASN A 383 31.65 16.74 41.77
CA ASN A 383 33.05 16.51 41.45
C ASN A 383 33.69 17.80 40.94
N ALA A 384 34.29 18.53 41.89
CA ALA A 384 35.34 19.49 41.64
C ALA A 384 36.66 18.90 42.14
N ALA A 385 37.73 19.13 41.36
CA ALA A 385 39.15 19.01 41.68
C ALA A 385 39.79 17.60 41.76
N GLU A 386 40.73 17.36 40.84
CA GLU A 386 42.14 16.91 41.04
C GLU A 386 42.71 16.59 39.64
N GLU A 387 43.47 17.46 38.97
CA GLU A 387 44.92 17.75 39.11
C GLU A 387 45.88 16.55 38.91
N GLU A 388 46.74 16.73 37.91
CA GLU A 388 48.14 16.27 37.77
C GLU A 388 48.50 14.80 38.04
N LYS A 389 48.82 14.07 36.96
CA LYS A 389 50.21 13.67 36.61
C LYS A 389 50.33 13.01 35.24
#